data_AF-W0T6E3-F1
#
_entry.id   AF-W0T6E3-F1
#
_cell.length_a   1.000
_cell.length_b   1.000
_cell.length_c   1.000
_cell.angle_alpha   90.00
_cell.angle_beta   90.00
_cell.angle_gamma   90.00
#
_symmetry.space_group_name_H-M   'P 1'
#
loop_
_entity.id
_entity.type
_entity.pdbx_description
1 polymer ?
#
loop_
_entity_poly.entity_id
_entity_poly.type
_entity_poly.pdbx_seq_one_letter_code
_entity_poly.pdbx_strand_id
1 'polypeptide(L)'
;MVKDTTYYDILQVSYDATPAEIKKSYRKLAIKTHPDKNPNDPDAQTKFQELAKAYQVLIDEDSRKKYDQFGLDESNGEIPMDQDPYEMLMAVFGGDSFTAWIGEYGLLKNFLSESDLFQEEDESEGDKSDSAAPANAENGSSSELTKHNGKKASVEREKEREKEKAKRDKMREFEERRMEDQRKQVEILVNNLNKKYEEYTACIKSGSEDEFFNKLQKEIDDNLKYESFGLELLQLIASVYKRKAKNFIMSKKTKGISKIFTGTREKGKTVKSMYKTVSAAMDAMKTQQLTEDIDWEAMDPFERANVETQIQGKSMGLFWALNKFELEQKLKLVVDKLLDDKSVPSKTRIDKANFLIMLADRFSSAKRNPEDMDPVILEFEELVRNAKHIKVNAPLKPKSAEVHPVENTNHAGAIHPPQENAN
;
A
#
# COMPACT_ATOMS: atom_id res chain seq x y z
N MET A 1 30.95 -14.27 19.94
CA MET A 1 31.87 -13.37 19.23
C MET A 1 31.29 -13.21 17.84
N VAL A 2 31.12 -11.97 17.36
CA VAL A 2 30.55 -11.71 16.04
C VAL A 2 31.52 -12.21 14.97
N LYS A 3 31.04 -12.96 13.99
CA LYS A 3 31.88 -13.56 12.94
C LYS A 3 32.38 -12.52 11.93
N ASP A 4 31.61 -11.46 11.70
CA ASP A 4 31.92 -10.40 10.73
C ASP A 4 31.44 -9.02 11.23
N THR A 5 32.32 -8.01 11.23
CA THR A 5 31.98 -6.65 11.70
C THR A 5 31.58 -5.69 10.59
N THR A 6 31.61 -6.10 9.32
CA THR A 6 31.44 -5.21 8.15
C THR A 6 30.19 -4.33 8.21
N TYR A 7 29.00 -4.88 8.54
CA TYR A 7 27.79 -4.06 8.69
C TYR A 7 27.82 -3.12 9.90
N TYR A 8 28.47 -3.53 11.00
CA TYR A 8 28.67 -2.66 12.16
C TYR A 8 29.63 -1.51 11.84
N ASP A 9 30.68 -1.79 11.07
CA ASP A 9 31.68 -0.83 10.61
C ASP A 9 31.07 0.17 9.60
N ILE A 10 30.26 -0.32 8.66
CA ILE A 10 29.48 0.52 7.72
C ILE A 10 28.58 1.47 8.49
N LEU A 11 27.87 0.98 9.52
CA LEU A 11 27.03 1.81 10.38
C LEU A 11 27.82 2.61 11.43
N GLN A 12 29.14 2.45 11.54
CA GLN A 12 29.99 3.09 12.54
C GLN A 12 29.47 2.91 13.98
N VAL A 13 29.01 1.70 14.31
CA VAL A 13 28.51 1.33 15.65
C VAL A 13 29.26 0.11 16.17
N SER A 14 29.26 -0.07 17.49
CA SER A 14 29.83 -1.26 18.11
C SER A 14 28.90 -2.47 17.90
N TYR A 15 29.46 -3.68 17.95
CA TYR A 15 28.69 -4.92 17.80
C TYR A 15 27.66 -5.14 18.93
N ASP A 16 27.83 -4.48 20.07
CA ASP A 16 26.89 -4.46 21.20
C ASP A 16 25.87 -3.31 21.13
N ALA A 17 25.84 -2.54 20.02
CA ALA A 17 24.95 -1.41 19.86
C ALA A 17 23.47 -1.81 19.96
N THR A 18 22.71 -1.01 20.68
CA THR A 18 21.26 -1.16 20.81
C THR A 18 20.54 -0.81 19.50
N PRO A 19 19.31 -1.31 19.27
CA PRO A 19 18.52 -0.94 18.09
C PRO A 19 18.37 0.58 17.92
N ALA A 20 18.27 1.32 19.03
CA ALA A 20 18.19 2.77 19.03
C ALA A 20 19.49 3.43 18.53
N GLU A 21 20.66 2.89 18.89
CA GLU A 21 21.97 3.38 18.45
C GLU A 21 22.23 3.05 16.98
N ILE A 22 21.86 1.85 16.54
CA ILE A 22 21.89 1.41 15.13
C ILE A 22 21.03 2.36 14.28
N LYS A 23 19.76 2.58 14.67
CA LYS A 23 18.85 3.53 14.01
C LYS A 23 19.41 4.95 14.01
N LYS A 24 20.03 5.39 15.11
CA LYS A 24 20.66 6.71 15.21
C LYS A 24 21.87 6.87 14.29
N SER A 25 22.74 5.87 14.20
CA SER A 25 23.93 5.95 13.37
C SER A 25 23.64 5.85 11.89
N TYR A 26 22.73 4.94 11.52
CA TYR A 26 22.19 4.85 10.16
C TYR A 26 21.67 6.20 9.67
N ARG A 27 20.79 6.86 10.44
CA ARG A 27 20.28 8.21 10.12
C ARG A 27 21.39 9.23 9.86
N LYS A 28 22.40 9.26 10.75
CA LYS A 28 23.53 10.19 10.63
C LYS A 28 24.36 9.95 9.38
N LEU A 29 24.54 8.69 9.00
CA LEU A 29 25.34 8.31 7.84
C LEU A 29 24.57 8.45 6.54
N ALA A 30 23.27 8.13 6.52
CA ALA A 30 22.41 8.27 5.36
C ALA A 30 22.37 9.72 4.86
N ILE A 31 22.33 10.69 5.78
CA ILE A 31 22.45 12.12 5.45
C ILE A 31 23.79 12.43 4.79
N LYS A 32 24.88 11.80 5.24
CA LYS A 32 26.23 12.09 4.77
C LYS A 32 26.55 11.42 3.44
N THR A 33 25.99 10.24 3.18
CA THR A 33 26.26 9.43 1.98
C THR A 33 25.22 9.62 0.88
N HIS A 34 24.17 10.43 1.12
CA HIS A 34 23.09 10.63 0.14
C HIS A 34 23.62 11.13 -1.23
N PRO A 35 23.20 10.53 -2.36
CA PRO A 35 23.63 10.93 -3.71
C PRO A 35 23.37 12.39 -4.04
N ASP A 36 22.23 12.95 -3.63
CA ASP A 36 21.88 14.37 -3.85
C ASP A 36 22.83 15.35 -3.13
N LYS A 37 23.38 14.94 -1.98
CA LYS A 37 24.35 15.77 -1.22
C LYS A 37 25.79 15.51 -1.66
N ASN A 38 26.01 14.45 -2.44
CA ASN A 38 27.30 14.07 -3.00
C ASN A 38 27.19 13.87 -4.52
N PRO A 39 26.70 14.87 -5.28
CA PRO A 39 26.39 14.71 -6.71
C PRO A 39 27.66 14.51 -7.57
N ASN A 40 28.83 14.80 -7.00
CA ASN A 40 30.14 14.62 -7.63
C ASN A 40 30.84 13.32 -7.21
N ASP A 41 30.25 12.53 -6.30
CA ASP A 41 30.79 11.24 -5.88
C ASP A 41 30.07 10.13 -6.68
N PRO A 42 30.74 9.51 -7.67
CA PRO A 42 30.13 8.46 -8.49
C PRO A 42 29.76 7.21 -7.66
N ASP A 43 30.35 7.05 -6.46
CA ASP A 43 30.10 5.91 -5.58
C ASP A 43 29.06 6.23 -4.49
N ALA A 44 28.48 7.43 -4.46
CA ALA A 44 27.51 7.82 -3.43
C ALA A 44 26.30 6.89 -3.40
N GLN A 45 25.81 6.49 -4.57
CA GLN A 45 24.71 5.52 -4.69
C GLN A 45 25.08 4.17 -4.07
N THR A 46 26.26 3.65 -4.40
CA THR A 46 26.75 2.36 -3.89
C THR A 46 26.94 2.39 -2.37
N LYS A 47 27.57 3.45 -1.85
CA LYS A 47 27.76 3.64 -0.39
C LYS A 47 26.44 3.75 0.35
N PHE A 48 25.46 4.40 -0.26
CA PHE A 48 24.12 4.52 0.31
C PHE A 48 23.39 3.18 0.33
N GLN A 49 23.50 2.38 -0.73
CA GLN A 49 22.94 1.03 -0.79
C GLN A 49 23.58 0.09 0.23
N GLU A 50 24.90 0.13 0.39
CA GLU A 50 25.62 -0.65 1.42
C GLU A 50 25.21 -0.26 2.84
N LEU A 51 25.02 1.04 3.08
CA LEU A 51 24.52 1.57 4.34
C LEU A 51 23.09 1.08 4.65
N ALA A 52 22.21 1.09 3.66
CA ALA A 52 20.83 0.60 3.80
C ALA A 52 20.80 -0.91 4.07
N LYS A 53 21.61 -1.70 3.36
CA LYS A 53 21.79 -3.15 3.60
C LYS A 53 22.25 -3.43 5.03
N ALA A 54 23.27 -2.72 5.49
CA ALA A 54 23.79 -2.88 6.84
C ALA A 54 22.72 -2.57 7.91
N TYR A 55 21.94 -1.51 7.72
CA TYR A 55 20.84 -1.18 8.62
C TYR A 55 19.74 -2.25 8.65
N GLN A 56 19.30 -2.72 7.48
CA GLN A 56 18.25 -3.73 7.37
C GLN A 56 18.63 -5.01 8.13
N VAL A 57 19.85 -5.49 7.96
CA VAL A 57 20.32 -6.72 8.61
C VAL A 57 20.50 -6.53 10.12
N LEU A 58 20.95 -5.36 10.56
CA LEU A 58 21.26 -5.12 11.97
C LEU A 58 20.08 -4.62 12.82
N ILE A 59 19.02 -4.08 12.22
CA ILE A 59 17.85 -3.59 12.96
C ILE A 59 16.89 -4.71 13.35
N ASP A 60 16.77 -5.74 12.51
CA ASP A 60 15.97 -6.93 12.79
C ASP A 60 16.74 -7.92 13.68
N GLU A 61 16.10 -8.40 14.75
CA GLU A 61 16.79 -9.21 15.75
C GLU A 61 17.19 -10.59 15.22
N ASP A 62 16.35 -11.19 14.37
CA ASP A 62 16.60 -12.52 13.80
C ASP A 62 17.66 -12.47 12.69
N SER A 63 17.60 -11.44 11.84
CA SER A 63 18.59 -11.18 10.79
C SER A 63 19.96 -10.82 11.37
N ARG A 64 19.99 -10.01 12.43
CA ARG A 64 21.23 -9.68 13.15
C ARG A 64 21.88 -10.90 13.77
N LYS A 65 21.09 -11.78 14.41
CA LYS A 65 21.61 -13.04 14.98
C LYS A 65 22.22 -13.94 13.92
N LYS A 66 21.58 -14.07 12.75
CA LYS A 66 22.12 -14.83 11.63
C LYS A 66 23.42 -14.21 11.13
N TYR A 67 23.45 -12.90 10.94
CA TYR A 67 24.65 -12.18 10.53
C TYR A 67 25.80 -12.35 11.54
N ASP A 68 25.52 -12.20 12.83
CA ASP A 68 26.51 -12.38 13.90
C ASP A 68 27.12 -13.78 13.92
N GLN A 69 26.33 -14.79 13.55
CA GLN A 69 26.72 -16.20 13.54
C GLN A 69 27.44 -16.62 12.25
N PHE A 70 27.02 -16.11 11.10
CA PHE A 70 27.45 -16.61 9.78
C PHE A 70 28.30 -15.64 8.96
N GLY A 71 28.30 -14.34 9.27
CA GLY A 71 29.03 -13.31 8.51
C GLY A 71 28.48 -13.10 7.11
N LEU A 72 29.19 -12.34 6.27
CA LEU A 72 28.76 -12.07 4.89
C LEU A 72 28.89 -13.26 3.90
N ASP A 73 29.58 -14.34 4.27
CA ASP A 73 30.07 -15.35 3.31
C ASP A 73 29.13 -16.54 2.99
N GLU A 74 27.84 -16.46 3.31
CA GLU A 74 26.86 -17.43 2.78
C GLU A 74 25.63 -16.70 2.22
N SER A 75 25.55 -16.68 0.87
CA SER A 75 24.57 -16.03 -0.02
C SER A 75 24.92 -14.60 -0.45
N ASN A 76 25.24 -14.45 -1.74
CA ASN A 76 25.32 -13.19 -2.46
C ASN A 76 24.10 -12.33 -2.11
N GLY A 77 24.32 -11.29 -1.30
CA GLY A 77 23.39 -10.20 -1.04
C GLY A 77 23.27 -9.25 -2.24
N GLU A 78 22.98 -9.79 -3.42
CA GLU A 78 22.26 -9.04 -4.43
C GLU A 78 20.87 -8.78 -3.83
N ILE A 79 20.55 -7.51 -3.58
CA ILE A 79 19.15 -7.13 -3.43
C ILE A 79 18.62 -7.16 -4.87
N PRO A 80 17.71 -8.08 -5.24
CA PRO A 80 17.06 -7.98 -6.53
C PRO A 80 16.30 -6.65 -6.54
N MET A 81 16.41 -5.88 -7.62
CA MET A 81 15.58 -4.68 -7.88
C MET A 81 14.12 -5.05 -8.19
N ASP A 82 13.70 -6.21 -7.67
CA ASP A 82 12.51 -6.99 -7.98
C ASP A 82 11.66 -7.13 -6.70
N GLN A 83 11.98 -6.39 -5.62
CA GLN A 83 11.33 -6.53 -4.32
C GLN A 83 9.84 -6.19 -4.39
N ASP A 84 9.04 -7.05 -3.75
CA ASP A 84 7.61 -6.88 -3.52
C ASP A 84 7.33 -5.46 -2.98
N PRO A 85 6.46 -4.67 -3.65
CA PRO A 85 6.03 -3.35 -3.18
C PRO A 85 5.57 -3.34 -1.71
N TYR A 86 5.12 -4.47 -1.17
CA TYR A 86 4.80 -4.66 0.24
C TYR A 86 6.01 -4.59 1.17
N GLU A 87 7.14 -5.21 0.82
CA GLU A 87 8.36 -5.20 1.63
C GLU A 87 9.01 -3.82 1.64
N MET A 88 9.04 -3.15 0.48
CA MET A 88 9.43 -1.75 0.37
C MET A 88 8.49 -0.86 1.20
N LEU A 89 7.18 -1.12 1.17
CA LEU A 89 6.22 -0.40 2.00
C LEU A 89 6.47 -0.63 3.49
N MET A 90 6.69 -1.85 3.96
CA MET A 90 6.89 -2.11 5.39
C MET A 90 8.22 -1.53 5.90
N ALA A 91 9.26 -1.59 5.08
CA ALA A 91 10.54 -0.93 5.36
C ALA A 91 10.39 0.61 5.46
N VAL A 92 9.50 1.19 4.65
CA VAL A 92 9.30 2.64 4.60
C VAL A 92 8.24 3.14 5.59
N PHE A 93 7.18 2.38 5.88
CA PHE A 93 6.06 2.83 6.73
C PHE A 93 6.22 2.48 8.22
N GLY A 94 7.33 1.84 8.61
CA GLY A 94 7.83 1.82 10.00
C GLY A 94 6.76 1.48 11.05
N GLY A 95 6.10 0.34 10.88
CA GLY A 95 4.83 0.04 11.54
C GLY A 95 4.88 -0.25 13.05
N ASP A 96 6.03 -0.65 13.59
CA ASP A 96 6.09 -1.26 14.93
C ASP A 96 5.71 -0.29 16.05
N SER A 97 6.15 0.96 15.95
CA SER A 97 5.85 2.00 16.94
C SER A 97 4.34 2.23 17.06
N PHE A 98 3.59 2.09 15.96
CA PHE A 98 2.13 2.27 15.95
C PHE A 98 1.33 0.99 16.15
N THR A 99 1.94 -0.20 16.09
CA THR A 99 1.23 -1.49 16.22
C THR A 99 0.34 -1.54 17.46
N ALA A 100 0.78 -0.99 18.59
CA ALA A 100 -0.02 -0.95 19.81
C ALA A 100 -1.31 -0.10 19.69
N TRP A 101 -1.31 0.91 18.80
CA TRP A 101 -2.36 1.91 18.64
C TRP A 101 -3.30 1.63 17.48
N ILE A 102 -2.76 1.12 16.37
CA ILE A 102 -3.52 0.94 15.13
C ILE A 102 -3.46 -0.50 14.62
N GLY A 103 -2.62 -1.37 15.18
CA GLY A 103 -2.43 -2.75 14.75
C GLY A 103 -1.67 -2.83 13.42
N GLU A 104 -1.57 -4.04 12.86
CA GLU A 104 -0.88 -4.25 11.59
C GLU A 104 -1.71 -3.73 10.40
N TYR A 105 -1.02 -3.34 9.33
CA TYR A 105 -1.64 -2.95 8.06
C TYR A 105 -2.16 -4.20 7.34
N GLY A 106 -3.46 -4.28 7.08
CA GLY A 106 -4.08 -5.47 6.49
C GLY A 106 -4.40 -5.32 5.01
N LEU A 107 -4.85 -4.13 4.58
CA LEU A 107 -5.44 -3.95 3.26
C LEU A 107 -4.41 -4.04 2.13
N LEU A 108 -3.18 -3.56 2.31
CA LEU A 108 -2.17 -3.65 1.25
C LEU A 108 -1.73 -5.08 0.98
N LYS A 109 -1.39 -5.84 2.03
CA LYS A 109 -1.03 -7.27 1.93
C LYS A 109 -2.09 -8.03 1.13
N ASN A 110 -3.35 -7.72 1.44
CA ASN A 110 -4.50 -8.30 0.78
C ASN A 110 -4.60 -7.83 -0.68
N PHE A 111 -4.47 -6.54 -0.98
CA PHE A 111 -4.54 -6.04 -2.35
C PHE A 111 -3.45 -6.62 -3.28
N LEU A 112 -2.22 -6.77 -2.78
CA LEU A 112 -1.11 -7.33 -3.56
C LEU A 112 -1.24 -8.85 -3.75
N SER A 113 -1.64 -9.58 -2.70
CA SER A 113 -1.95 -11.01 -2.86
C SER A 113 -3.19 -11.28 -3.72
N GLU A 114 -4.12 -10.33 -3.79
CA GLU A 114 -5.28 -10.37 -4.68
C GLU A 114 -4.86 -10.14 -6.14
N SER A 115 -3.90 -9.25 -6.45
CA SER A 115 -3.38 -9.09 -7.81
C SER A 115 -2.68 -10.34 -8.34
N ASP A 116 -1.91 -11.04 -7.52
CA ASP A 116 -1.27 -12.31 -7.90
C ASP A 116 -2.32 -13.40 -8.23
N LEU A 117 -3.45 -13.39 -7.50
CA LEU A 117 -4.58 -14.28 -7.74
C LEU A 117 -5.23 -14.10 -9.12
N PHE A 118 -5.03 -12.94 -9.76
CA PHE A 118 -5.50 -12.64 -11.11
C PHE A 118 -4.42 -12.79 -12.19
N GLN A 119 -3.13 -12.90 -11.82
CA GLN A 119 -2.02 -13.09 -12.77
C GLN A 119 -1.74 -14.57 -13.11
N GLU A 120 -2.02 -15.51 -12.19
CA GLU A 120 -1.79 -16.95 -12.42
C GLU A 120 -2.64 -17.59 -13.55
N GLU A 121 -3.58 -16.88 -14.18
CA GLU A 121 -4.44 -17.45 -15.24
C GLU A 121 -3.98 -17.16 -16.69
N ASP A 122 -3.07 -16.19 -16.92
CA ASP A 122 -2.61 -15.83 -18.27
C ASP A 122 -1.42 -16.67 -18.78
N GLU A 123 -0.71 -17.40 -17.90
CA GLU A 123 0.46 -18.22 -18.30
C GLU A 123 0.11 -19.63 -18.81
N SER A 124 -1.17 -20.03 -18.83
CA SER A 124 -1.57 -21.40 -19.23
C SER A 124 -1.91 -21.61 -20.72
N GLU A 125 -1.76 -20.58 -21.58
CA GLU A 125 -1.96 -20.71 -23.04
C GLU A 125 -0.71 -20.38 -23.87
N GLY A 126 0.48 -20.60 -23.31
CA GLY A 126 1.75 -20.21 -23.93
C GLY A 126 2.71 -21.34 -24.31
N ASP A 127 2.29 -22.58 -24.55
CA ASP A 127 3.20 -23.58 -25.13
C ASP A 127 2.48 -24.72 -25.83
N LYS A 128 2.33 -24.64 -27.17
CA LYS A 128 2.48 -25.77 -28.09
C LYS A 128 2.91 -25.33 -29.50
N SER A 129 4.12 -25.77 -29.84
CA SER A 129 4.62 -26.24 -31.14
C SER A 129 4.97 -25.22 -32.22
N ASP A 130 6.24 -24.83 -32.24
CA ASP A 130 7.00 -24.67 -33.49
C ASP A 130 7.83 -25.94 -33.76
N SER A 131 7.44 -26.72 -34.77
CA SER A 131 8.38 -27.32 -35.74
C SER A 131 7.66 -28.13 -36.82
N ALA A 132 8.24 -28.04 -38.03
CA ALA A 132 8.03 -28.83 -39.25
C ALA A 132 7.02 -28.33 -40.30
N ALA A 133 7.58 -27.65 -41.31
CA ALA A 133 7.08 -27.52 -42.69
C ALA A 133 7.07 -28.90 -43.44
N PRO A 134 6.71 -29.05 -44.75
CA PRO A 134 6.15 -28.11 -45.75
C PRO A 134 5.01 -28.66 -46.67
N ALA A 135 4.48 -27.77 -47.52
CA ALA A 135 4.03 -27.96 -48.92
C ALA A 135 2.77 -28.78 -49.33
N ASN A 136 1.96 -28.07 -50.14
CA ASN A 136 1.41 -28.42 -51.47
C ASN A 136 -0.09 -28.67 -51.67
N ALA A 137 -0.57 -27.96 -52.70
CA ALA A 137 -1.58 -28.30 -53.71
C ALA A 137 -3.08 -28.08 -53.42
N GLU A 138 -3.60 -27.13 -54.21
CA GLU A 138 -4.92 -27.02 -54.84
C GLU A 138 -5.84 -28.26 -54.78
N ASN A 139 -7.15 -28.06 -54.54
CA ASN A 139 -8.20 -28.04 -55.59
C ASN A 139 -9.61 -28.18 -54.98
N GLY A 140 -10.60 -27.52 -55.60
CA GLY A 140 -11.94 -28.09 -55.79
C GLY A 140 -12.98 -28.09 -54.65
N SER A 141 -13.92 -27.16 -54.76
CA SER A 141 -15.36 -27.26 -54.44
C SER A 141 -15.93 -28.66 -54.10
N SER A 142 -16.62 -28.80 -52.95
CA SER A 142 -18.05 -29.14 -52.88
C SER A 142 -18.50 -29.40 -51.43
N SER A 143 -19.72 -28.93 -51.15
CA SER A 143 -20.58 -29.20 -49.99
C SER A 143 -20.45 -30.60 -49.37
N GLU A 144 -20.20 -30.66 -48.06
CA GLU A 144 -20.65 -31.77 -47.22
C GLU A 144 -21.05 -31.28 -45.81
N LEU A 145 -22.31 -31.49 -45.46
CA LEU A 145 -22.81 -31.32 -44.09
C LEU A 145 -22.10 -32.32 -43.17
N THR A 146 -21.33 -31.83 -42.19
CA THR A 146 -20.94 -32.64 -41.02
C THR A 146 -21.37 -31.97 -39.72
N LYS A 147 -22.41 -32.55 -39.10
CA LYS A 147 -22.66 -32.47 -37.66
C LYS A 147 -21.44 -33.00 -36.91
N HIS A 148 -20.74 -32.16 -36.15
CA HIS A 148 -20.31 -32.40 -34.76
C HIS A 148 -19.36 -31.28 -34.28
N ASN A 149 -19.88 -30.29 -33.55
CA ASN A 149 -19.03 -29.45 -32.68
C ASN A 149 -19.67 -29.13 -31.31
N GLY A 150 -20.83 -29.70 -30.99
CA GLY A 150 -21.53 -29.43 -29.72
C GLY A 150 -20.81 -29.96 -28.46
N LYS A 151 -19.95 -30.98 -28.60
CA LYS A 151 -19.27 -31.63 -27.47
C LYS A 151 -18.00 -30.89 -27.02
N LYS A 152 -17.31 -30.19 -27.93
CA LYS A 152 -16.19 -29.29 -27.57
C LYS A 152 -16.72 -28.01 -26.91
N ALA A 153 -17.73 -27.38 -27.52
CA ALA A 153 -18.37 -26.20 -26.96
C ALA A 153 -19.08 -26.44 -25.60
N SER A 154 -19.57 -27.65 -25.33
CA SER A 154 -20.14 -27.99 -24.01
C SER A 154 -19.08 -28.18 -22.93
N VAL A 155 -17.96 -28.82 -23.25
CA VAL A 155 -16.84 -29.05 -22.32
C VAL A 155 -16.12 -27.73 -22.01
N GLU A 156 -15.99 -26.85 -23.00
CA GLU A 156 -15.38 -25.53 -22.85
C GLU A 156 -16.23 -24.61 -21.96
N ARG A 157 -17.55 -24.58 -22.16
CA ARG A 157 -18.49 -23.87 -21.26
C ARG A 157 -18.53 -24.45 -19.85
N GLU A 158 -18.34 -25.76 -19.71
CA GLU A 158 -18.29 -26.42 -18.40
C GLU A 158 -17.00 -26.05 -17.66
N LYS A 159 -15.85 -26.02 -18.35
CA LYS A 159 -14.59 -25.50 -17.83
C LYS A 159 -14.66 -24.02 -17.45
N GLU A 160 -15.27 -23.18 -18.28
CA GLU A 160 -15.48 -21.75 -17.96
C GLU A 160 -16.32 -21.57 -16.70
N ARG A 161 -17.40 -22.34 -16.54
CA ARG A 161 -18.24 -22.32 -15.33
C ARG A 161 -17.51 -22.81 -14.09
N GLU A 162 -16.66 -23.83 -14.23
CA GLU A 162 -15.82 -24.32 -13.14
C GLU A 162 -14.76 -23.27 -12.74
N LYS A 163 -14.13 -22.59 -13.71
CA LYS A 163 -13.21 -21.47 -13.46
C LYS A 163 -13.92 -20.30 -12.76
N GLU A 164 -15.10 -19.89 -13.25
CA GLU A 164 -15.87 -18.81 -12.64
C GLU A 164 -16.29 -19.14 -11.20
N LYS A 165 -16.70 -20.39 -10.96
CA LYS A 165 -17.04 -20.87 -9.62
C LYS A 165 -15.81 -20.88 -8.70
N ALA A 166 -14.68 -21.40 -9.18
CA ALA A 166 -13.42 -21.42 -8.41
C ALA A 166 -12.96 -20.01 -8.05
N LYS A 167 -13.04 -19.06 -9.00
CA LYS A 167 -12.74 -17.64 -8.76
C LYS A 167 -13.66 -17.04 -7.71
N ARG A 168 -14.97 -17.30 -7.79
CA ARG A 168 -15.94 -16.82 -6.80
C ARG A 168 -15.71 -17.40 -5.41
N ASP A 169 -15.39 -18.69 -5.31
CA ASP A 169 -15.14 -19.35 -4.04
C ASP A 169 -13.82 -18.87 -3.41
N LYS A 170 -12.75 -18.69 -4.21
CA LYS A 170 -11.49 -18.05 -3.77
C LYS A 170 -11.73 -16.62 -3.25
N MET A 171 -12.51 -15.81 -3.97
CA MET A 171 -12.86 -14.45 -3.54
C MET A 171 -13.62 -14.45 -2.20
N ARG A 172 -14.56 -15.39 -2.02
CA ARG A 172 -15.31 -15.50 -0.76
C ARG A 172 -14.39 -15.89 0.40
N GLU A 173 -13.52 -16.88 0.20
CA GLU A 173 -12.56 -17.31 1.22
C GLU A 173 -11.62 -16.17 1.63
N PHE A 174 -11.16 -15.39 0.65
CA PHE A 174 -10.33 -14.22 0.88
C PHE A 174 -11.05 -13.13 1.68
N GLU A 175 -12.31 -12.80 1.33
CA GLU A 175 -13.14 -11.85 2.09
C GLU A 175 -13.39 -12.34 3.53
N GLU A 176 -13.68 -13.63 3.72
CA GLU A 176 -13.88 -14.24 5.03
C GLU A 176 -12.61 -14.13 5.89
N ARG A 177 -11.44 -14.47 5.33
CA ARG A 177 -10.14 -14.34 6.00
C ARG A 177 -9.86 -12.90 6.41
N ARG A 178 -10.09 -11.95 5.51
CA ARG A 178 -9.91 -10.51 5.77
C ARG A 178 -10.78 -10.04 6.93
N MET A 179 -12.04 -10.46 6.96
CA MET A 179 -12.96 -10.10 8.04
C MET A 179 -12.54 -10.70 9.38
N GLU A 180 -12.04 -11.94 9.38
CA GLU A 180 -11.52 -12.61 10.57
C GLU A 180 -10.25 -11.91 11.11
N ASP A 181 -9.31 -11.58 10.24
CA ASP A 181 -8.07 -10.89 10.61
C ASP A 181 -8.38 -9.49 11.14
N GLN A 182 -9.31 -8.77 10.52
CA GLN A 182 -9.78 -7.49 11.02
C GLN A 182 -10.43 -7.63 12.41
N ARG A 183 -11.22 -8.69 12.64
CA ARG A 183 -11.86 -8.94 13.94
C ARG A 183 -10.82 -9.18 15.04
N LYS A 184 -9.80 -10.01 14.77
CA LYS A 184 -8.70 -10.29 15.71
C LYS A 184 -7.93 -9.01 16.05
N GLN A 185 -7.57 -8.22 15.04
CA GLN A 185 -6.87 -6.95 15.22
C GLN A 185 -7.69 -5.98 16.09
N VAL A 186 -9.01 -5.87 15.85
CA VAL A 186 -9.90 -5.05 16.69
C VAL A 186 -9.89 -5.53 18.15
N GLU A 187 -9.89 -6.84 18.41
CA GLU A 187 -9.84 -7.39 19.76
C GLU A 187 -8.54 -7.07 20.49
N ILE A 188 -7.40 -7.26 19.82
CA ILE A 188 -6.08 -6.91 20.34
C ILE A 188 -6.05 -5.42 20.72
N LEU A 189 -6.52 -4.55 19.84
CA LEU A 189 -6.50 -3.10 20.08
C LEU A 189 -7.45 -2.65 21.20
N VAL A 190 -8.63 -3.27 21.32
CA VAL A 190 -9.53 -3.03 22.46
C VAL A 190 -8.86 -3.44 23.77
N ASN A 191 -8.19 -4.59 23.79
CA ASN A 191 -7.45 -5.05 24.97
C ASN A 191 -6.29 -4.12 25.31
N ASN A 192 -5.53 -3.64 24.32
CA ASN A 192 -4.47 -2.66 24.53
C ASN A 192 -4.99 -1.36 25.13
N LEU A 193 -6.10 -0.82 24.61
CA LEU A 193 -6.73 0.38 25.16
C LEU A 193 -7.27 0.17 26.57
N ASN A 194 -7.83 -1.01 26.87
CA ASN A 194 -8.24 -1.35 28.23
C ASN A 194 -7.06 -1.36 29.19
N LYS A 195 -5.93 -1.99 28.82
CA LYS A 195 -4.71 -1.97 29.63
C LYS A 195 -4.19 -0.56 29.88
N LYS A 196 -4.17 0.29 28.85
CA LYS A 196 -3.79 1.71 28.99
C LYS A 196 -4.75 2.48 29.90
N TYR A 197 -6.04 2.20 29.82
CA TYR A 197 -7.03 2.77 30.73
C TYR A 197 -6.82 2.28 32.18
N GLU A 198 -6.51 1.01 32.39
CA GLU A 198 -6.19 0.47 33.71
C GLU A 198 -4.94 1.13 34.31
N GLU A 199 -3.85 1.25 33.53
CA GLU A 199 -2.63 1.99 33.90
C GLU A 199 -2.98 3.44 34.31
N TYR A 200 -3.75 4.15 33.48
CA TYR A 200 -4.22 5.50 33.76
C TYR A 200 -5.01 5.58 35.08
N THR A 201 -5.97 4.68 35.29
CA THR A 201 -6.77 4.67 36.53
C THR A 201 -5.94 4.31 37.77
N ALA A 202 -4.88 3.52 37.63
CA ALA A 202 -3.94 3.25 38.71
C ALA A 202 -3.14 4.50 39.08
N CYS A 203 -2.62 5.23 38.08
CA CYS A 203 -1.95 6.51 38.28
C CYS A 203 -2.86 7.55 38.96
N ILE A 204 -4.14 7.64 38.59
CA ILE A 204 -5.09 8.53 39.28
C ILE A 204 -5.21 8.15 40.76
N LYS A 205 -5.34 6.86 41.07
CA LYS A 205 -5.48 6.39 42.46
C LYS A 205 -4.24 6.65 43.31
N SER A 206 -3.05 6.63 42.70
CA SER A 206 -1.79 6.94 43.39
C SER A 206 -1.47 8.43 43.45
N GLY A 207 -2.27 9.30 42.80
CA GLY A 207 -1.97 10.73 42.67
C GLY A 207 -0.86 11.06 41.67
N SER A 208 -0.50 10.11 40.80
CA SER A 208 0.57 10.22 39.79
C SER A 208 0.01 10.38 38.36
N GLU A 209 -1.10 11.11 38.18
CA GLU A 209 -1.76 11.23 36.86
C GLU A 209 -0.81 11.78 35.78
N ASP A 210 0.03 12.75 36.13
CA ASP A 210 1.01 13.34 35.21
C ASP A 210 2.02 12.31 34.69
N GLU A 211 2.35 11.28 35.46
CA GLU A 211 3.32 10.24 35.08
C GLU A 211 2.85 9.47 33.83
N PHE A 212 1.56 9.12 33.78
CA PHE A 212 0.98 8.44 32.62
C PHE A 212 1.11 9.30 31.36
N PHE A 213 0.73 10.58 31.45
CA PHE A 213 0.77 11.47 30.30
C PHE A 213 2.19 11.88 29.91
N ASN A 214 3.13 11.95 30.85
CA ASN A 214 4.55 12.18 30.56
C ASN A 214 5.15 10.99 29.78
N LYS A 215 4.82 9.76 30.18
CA LYS A 215 5.23 8.55 29.46
C LYS A 215 4.64 8.50 28.04
N LEU A 216 3.36 8.83 27.90
CA LEU A 216 2.71 8.94 26.60
C LEU A 216 3.35 10.03 25.72
N GLN A 217 3.63 11.20 26.31
CA GLN A 217 4.26 12.30 25.58
C GLN A 217 5.66 11.91 25.12
N LYS A 218 6.43 11.22 25.96
CA LYS A 218 7.73 10.67 25.58
C LYS A 218 7.62 9.64 24.45
N GLU A 219 6.64 8.75 24.47
CA GLU A 219 6.39 7.80 23.37
C GLU A 219 6.09 8.52 22.04
N ILE A 220 5.30 9.60 22.10
CA ILE A 220 5.00 10.45 20.95
C ILE A 220 6.27 11.14 20.44
N ASP A 221 7.03 11.73 21.35
CA ASP A 221 8.18 12.57 21.04
C ASP A 221 9.42 11.79 20.63
N ASP A 222 9.63 10.59 21.15
CA ASP A 222 10.83 9.80 20.85
C ASP A 222 10.61 8.87 19.65
N ASN A 223 9.36 8.42 19.42
CA ASN A 223 9.07 7.37 18.43
C ASN A 223 7.98 7.79 17.43
N LEU A 224 6.72 7.97 17.88
CA LEU A 224 5.56 7.96 16.98
C LEU A 224 5.58 9.08 15.92
N LYS A 225 6.02 10.29 16.28
CA LYS A 225 5.99 11.42 15.32
C LYS A 225 7.07 11.33 14.23
N TYR A 226 8.08 10.49 14.43
CA TYR A 226 9.23 10.32 13.55
C TYR A 226 9.09 9.14 12.59
N GLU A 227 8.07 8.30 12.74
CA GLU A 227 7.73 7.31 11.72
C GLU A 227 7.14 7.99 10.46
N SER A 228 7.17 7.28 9.34
CA SER A 228 6.55 7.72 8.09
C SER A 228 5.05 7.95 8.26
N PHE A 229 4.62 9.16 7.90
CA PHE A 229 3.27 9.66 8.15
C PHE A 229 2.86 9.68 9.63
N GLY A 230 3.82 9.63 10.57
CA GLY A 230 3.56 9.54 12.01
C GLY A 230 2.62 10.65 12.53
N LEU A 231 2.82 11.89 12.09
CA LEU A 231 1.90 13.00 12.44
C LEU A 231 0.49 12.81 11.84
N GLU A 232 0.38 12.30 10.62
CA GLU A 232 -0.92 12.04 10.00
C GLU A 232 -1.66 10.88 10.69
N LEU A 233 -0.93 9.85 11.13
CA LEU A 233 -1.45 8.73 11.91
C LEU A 233 -1.91 9.18 13.30
N LEU A 234 -1.08 9.95 14.03
CA LEU A 234 -1.46 10.54 15.31
C LEU A 234 -2.73 11.40 15.17
N GLN A 235 -2.80 12.22 14.12
CA GLN A 235 -3.97 13.04 13.85
C GLN A 235 -5.20 12.21 13.48
N LEU A 236 -5.03 11.11 12.74
CA LEU A 236 -6.10 10.17 12.41
C LEU A 236 -6.68 9.56 13.70
N ILE A 237 -5.83 8.99 14.55
CA ILE A 237 -6.19 8.39 15.84
C ILE A 237 -6.92 9.43 16.69
N ALA A 238 -6.33 10.60 16.88
CA ALA A 238 -6.91 11.70 17.65
C ALA A 238 -8.31 12.07 17.15
N SER A 239 -8.46 12.22 15.83
CA SER A 239 -9.73 12.60 15.22
C SER A 239 -10.82 11.56 15.44
N VAL A 240 -10.50 10.26 15.35
CA VAL A 240 -11.44 9.16 15.56
C VAL A 240 -11.82 9.06 17.03
N TYR A 241 -10.83 9.01 17.93
CA TYR A 241 -11.04 8.90 19.37
C TYR A 241 -11.90 10.05 19.89
N LYS A 242 -11.50 11.30 19.62
CA LYS A 242 -12.22 12.49 20.07
C LYS A 242 -13.66 12.53 19.54
N ARG A 243 -13.85 12.20 18.25
CA ARG A 243 -15.18 12.21 17.62
C ARG A 243 -16.09 11.14 18.21
N LYS A 244 -15.64 9.88 18.24
CA LYS A 244 -16.44 8.74 18.72
C LYS A 244 -16.75 8.86 20.21
N ALA A 245 -15.78 9.25 21.03
CA ALA A 245 -15.98 9.48 22.46
C ALA A 245 -16.97 10.60 22.74
N LYS A 246 -16.85 11.76 22.07
CA LYS A 246 -17.83 12.85 22.20
C LYS A 246 -19.24 12.43 21.77
N ASN A 247 -19.35 11.71 20.65
CA ASN A 247 -20.64 11.19 20.18
C ASN A 247 -21.26 10.22 21.19
N PHE A 248 -20.45 9.34 21.79
CA PHE A 248 -20.89 8.44 22.84
C PHE A 248 -21.41 9.20 24.07
N ILE A 249 -20.65 10.16 24.59
CA ILE A 249 -21.06 10.99 25.74
C ILE A 249 -22.36 11.74 25.43
N MET A 250 -22.48 12.36 24.25
CA MET A 250 -23.70 13.04 23.83
C MET A 250 -24.89 12.09 23.69
N SER A 251 -24.66 10.86 23.24
CA SER A 251 -25.72 9.85 23.16
C SER A 251 -26.27 9.47 24.52
N LYS A 252 -25.43 9.43 25.56
CA LYS A 252 -25.86 9.18 26.94
C LYS A 252 -26.68 10.35 27.49
N LYS A 253 -26.28 11.60 27.20
CA LYS A 253 -27.00 12.82 27.60
C LYS A 253 -28.38 12.94 26.93
N THR A 254 -28.49 12.51 25.68
CA THR A 254 -29.72 12.64 24.87
C THR A 254 -30.54 11.35 24.81
N LYS A 255 -30.26 10.36 25.66
CA LYS A 255 -30.90 9.03 25.64
C LYS A 255 -30.93 8.38 24.25
N GLY A 256 -29.92 8.63 23.42
CA GLY A 256 -29.76 8.03 22.10
C GLY A 256 -30.29 8.85 20.91
N ILE A 257 -31.02 9.96 21.13
CA ILE A 257 -31.53 10.80 20.04
C ILE A 257 -30.38 11.35 19.18
N SER A 258 -29.26 11.74 19.81
CA SER A 258 -28.09 12.21 19.07
C SER A 258 -27.46 11.14 18.18
N LYS A 259 -27.58 9.83 18.50
CA LYS A 259 -27.01 8.74 17.68
C LYS A 259 -27.61 8.74 16.26
N ILE A 260 -28.88 9.15 16.12
CA ILE A 260 -29.56 9.22 14.81
C ILE A 260 -28.88 10.28 13.94
N PHE A 261 -28.73 11.50 14.46
CA PHE A 261 -28.13 12.60 13.71
C PHE A 261 -26.63 12.40 13.46
N THR A 262 -25.90 11.95 14.48
CA THR A 262 -24.47 11.66 14.32
C THR A 262 -24.22 10.49 13.38
N GLY A 263 -25.09 9.46 13.41
CA GLY A 263 -25.02 8.32 12.50
C GLY A 263 -25.17 8.71 11.03
N THR A 264 -26.15 9.55 10.69
CA THR A 264 -26.32 10.05 9.31
C THR A 264 -25.11 10.88 8.85
N ARG A 265 -24.58 11.75 9.72
CA ARG A 265 -23.38 12.54 9.42
C ARG A 265 -22.13 11.66 9.24
N GLU A 266 -21.98 10.61 10.04
CA GLU A 266 -20.88 9.65 9.94
C GLU A 266 -20.95 8.82 8.66
N LYS A 267 -22.14 8.35 8.27
CA LYS A 267 -22.34 7.68 6.97
C LYS A 267 -21.95 8.59 5.81
N GLY A 268 -22.39 9.86 5.82
CA GLY A 268 -22.00 10.84 4.80
C GLY A 268 -20.49 11.09 4.71
N LYS A 269 -19.81 11.19 5.86
CA LYS A 269 -18.33 11.30 5.89
C LYS A 269 -17.64 10.05 5.37
N THR A 270 -18.17 8.87 5.69
CA THR A 270 -17.61 7.59 5.23
C THR A 270 -17.76 7.44 3.71
N VAL A 271 -18.93 7.79 3.15
CA VAL A 271 -19.14 7.85 1.69
C VAL A 271 -18.17 8.84 1.03
N LYS A 272 -17.97 10.03 1.62
CA LYS A 272 -16.99 11.00 1.11
C LYS A 272 -15.56 10.49 1.17
N SER A 273 -15.18 9.76 2.22
CA SER A 273 -13.85 9.14 2.36
C SER A 273 -13.67 8.06 1.29
N MET A 274 -14.64 7.16 1.14
CA MET A 274 -14.68 6.14 0.10
C MET A 274 -14.58 6.74 -1.31
N TYR A 275 -15.34 7.78 -1.61
CA TYR A 275 -15.26 8.48 -2.90
C TYR A 275 -13.85 9.00 -3.18
N LYS A 276 -13.17 9.58 -2.18
CA LYS A 276 -11.79 10.04 -2.33
C LYS A 276 -10.82 8.88 -2.59
N THR A 277 -10.98 7.76 -1.89
CA THR A 277 -10.17 6.56 -2.09
C THR A 277 -10.38 5.97 -3.48
N VAL A 278 -11.64 5.84 -3.93
CA VAL A 278 -11.99 5.37 -5.28
C VAL A 278 -11.47 6.32 -6.36
N SER A 279 -11.57 7.64 -6.15
CA SER A 279 -11.00 8.62 -7.08
C SER A 279 -9.48 8.54 -7.17
N ALA A 280 -8.78 8.27 -6.06
CA ALA A 280 -7.33 8.04 -6.06
C ALA A 280 -6.98 6.73 -6.80
N ALA A 281 -7.78 5.67 -6.60
CA ALA A 281 -7.61 4.40 -7.30
C ALA A 281 -7.78 4.55 -8.80
N MET A 282 -8.84 5.25 -9.25
CA MET A 282 -9.06 5.52 -10.68
C MET A 282 -7.92 6.33 -11.31
N ASP A 283 -7.38 7.33 -10.61
CA ASP A 283 -6.24 8.13 -11.12
C ASP A 283 -4.95 7.31 -11.23
N ALA A 284 -4.70 6.42 -10.27
CA ALA A 284 -3.58 5.47 -10.32
C ALA A 284 -3.76 4.43 -11.44
N MET A 285 -4.95 3.84 -11.59
CA MET A 285 -5.25 2.89 -12.68
C MET A 285 -5.10 3.54 -14.05
N LYS A 286 -5.56 4.78 -14.23
CA LYS A 286 -5.32 5.53 -15.46
C LYS A 286 -3.84 5.71 -15.74
N THR A 287 -3.05 5.93 -14.69
CA THR A 287 -1.58 6.06 -14.80
C THR A 287 -0.94 4.72 -15.16
N GLN A 288 -1.39 3.62 -14.57
CA GLN A 288 -0.95 2.26 -14.91
C GLN A 288 -1.24 1.91 -16.38
N GLN A 289 -2.44 2.21 -16.88
CA GLN A 289 -2.75 2.04 -18.31
C GLN A 289 -1.82 2.88 -19.20
N LEU A 290 -1.51 4.12 -18.80
CA LEU A 290 -0.54 4.93 -19.52
C LEU A 290 0.85 4.26 -19.52
N THR A 291 1.27 3.57 -18.46
CA THR A 291 2.61 2.92 -18.41
C THR A 291 2.83 1.86 -19.47
N GLU A 292 1.77 1.16 -19.91
CA GLU A 292 1.83 0.17 -20.99
C GLU A 292 2.10 0.84 -22.35
N ASP A 293 1.51 2.03 -22.52
CA ASP A 293 1.61 2.86 -23.72
C ASP A 293 2.89 3.72 -23.74
N ILE A 294 3.64 3.83 -22.63
CA ILE A 294 4.86 4.63 -22.57
C ILE A 294 5.97 4.02 -23.45
N ASP A 295 6.62 4.87 -24.25
CA ASP A 295 7.83 4.54 -24.99
C ASP A 295 9.07 4.80 -24.13
N TRP A 296 9.48 3.79 -23.38
CA TRP A 296 10.63 3.86 -22.48
C TRP A 296 11.98 3.95 -23.20
N GLU A 297 12.06 3.46 -24.44
CA GLU A 297 13.29 3.44 -25.23
C GLU A 297 13.56 4.80 -25.89
N ALA A 298 12.51 5.57 -26.14
CA ALA A 298 12.60 6.93 -26.66
C ALA A 298 13.01 7.98 -25.62
N MET A 299 13.03 7.64 -24.32
CA MET A 299 13.41 8.56 -23.24
C MET A 299 14.89 8.50 -22.92
N ASP A 300 15.48 9.66 -22.63
CA ASP A 300 16.81 9.69 -22.02
C ASP A 300 16.76 9.18 -20.55
N PRO A 301 17.90 8.73 -19.99
CA PRO A 301 17.92 8.15 -18.65
C PRO A 301 17.37 9.06 -17.54
N PHE A 302 17.53 10.38 -17.64
CA PHE A 302 17.05 11.32 -16.64
C PHE A 302 15.54 11.53 -16.76
N GLU A 303 15.02 11.68 -17.98
CA GLU A 303 13.59 11.75 -18.25
C GLU A 303 12.86 10.49 -17.76
N ARG A 304 13.44 9.32 -18.06
CA ARG A 304 12.92 8.03 -17.61
C ARG A 304 12.84 7.94 -16.08
N ALA A 305 13.92 8.27 -15.38
CA ALA A 305 13.96 8.22 -13.92
C ALA A 305 12.90 9.15 -13.28
N ASN A 306 12.68 10.34 -13.86
CA ASN A 306 11.64 11.26 -13.40
C ASN A 306 10.23 10.67 -13.62
N VAL A 307 9.96 10.08 -14.79
CA VAL A 307 8.66 9.43 -15.09
C VAL A 307 8.41 8.24 -14.16
N GLU A 308 9.41 7.38 -13.95
CA GLU A 308 9.34 6.26 -13.01
C GLU A 308 9.02 6.75 -11.58
N THR A 309 9.70 7.80 -11.11
CA THR A 309 9.45 8.43 -9.81
C THR A 309 7.99 8.92 -9.67
N GLN A 310 7.44 9.53 -10.73
CA GLN A 310 6.05 9.99 -10.72
C GLN A 310 5.04 8.85 -10.64
N ILE A 311 5.26 7.76 -11.38
CA ILE A 311 4.42 6.56 -11.34
C ILE A 311 4.48 5.92 -9.94
N GLN A 312 5.68 5.75 -9.38
CA GLN A 312 5.88 5.24 -8.03
C GLN A 312 5.15 6.10 -6.99
N GLY A 313 5.27 7.43 -7.07
CA GLY A 313 4.57 8.34 -6.17
C GLY A 313 3.05 8.18 -6.24
N LYS A 314 2.47 8.03 -7.43
CA LYS A 314 1.02 7.82 -7.61
C LYS A 314 0.54 6.49 -7.07
N SER A 315 1.28 5.41 -7.34
CA SER A 315 1.02 4.10 -6.75
C SER A 315 1.04 4.19 -5.21
N MET A 316 2.04 4.86 -4.67
CA MET A 316 2.17 5.04 -3.23
C MET A 316 1.09 5.95 -2.61
N GLY A 317 0.65 6.97 -3.35
CA GLY A 317 -0.50 7.80 -3.00
C GLY A 317 -1.79 7.01 -2.87
N LEU A 318 -2.02 6.05 -3.77
CA LEU A 318 -3.14 5.11 -3.68
C LEU A 318 -3.01 4.24 -2.43
N PHE A 319 -1.85 3.62 -2.22
CA PHE A 319 -1.63 2.76 -1.05
C PHE A 319 -1.86 3.50 0.26
N TRP A 320 -1.33 4.71 0.40
CA TRP A 320 -1.60 5.53 1.58
C TRP A 320 -3.09 5.83 1.76
N ALA A 321 -3.81 6.17 0.69
CA ALA A 321 -5.24 6.45 0.75
C ALA A 321 -6.07 5.23 1.18
N LEU A 322 -5.73 4.03 0.68
CA LEU A 322 -6.37 2.78 1.06
C LEU A 322 -6.11 2.42 2.52
N ASN A 323 -4.83 2.45 2.94
CA ASN A 323 -4.44 2.18 4.33
C ASN A 323 -5.11 3.17 5.29
N LYS A 324 -5.08 4.46 5.00
CA LYS A 324 -5.73 5.49 5.84
C LYS A 324 -7.23 5.25 6.00
N PHE A 325 -7.92 4.83 4.95
CA PHE A 325 -9.34 4.46 5.02
C PHE A 325 -9.55 3.23 5.91
N GLU A 326 -8.77 2.18 5.71
CA GLU A 326 -8.84 0.96 6.53
C GLU A 326 -8.62 1.26 8.02
N LEU A 327 -7.56 2.02 8.34
CA LEU A 327 -7.23 2.42 9.70
C LEU A 327 -8.36 3.24 10.33
N GLU A 328 -8.96 4.18 9.59
CA GLU A 328 -10.10 4.95 10.09
C GLU A 328 -11.27 4.02 10.48
N GLN A 329 -11.57 3.02 9.65
CA GLN A 329 -12.65 2.06 9.90
C GLN A 329 -12.32 1.14 11.10
N LYS A 330 -11.10 0.60 11.15
CA LYS A 330 -10.61 -0.24 12.24
C LYS A 330 -10.66 0.51 13.58
N LEU A 331 -10.15 1.74 13.64
CA LEU A 331 -10.20 2.58 14.84
C LEU A 331 -11.64 2.89 15.29
N LYS A 332 -12.58 3.11 14.35
CA LYS A 332 -14.00 3.28 14.70
C LYS A 332 -14.57 2.03 15.38
N LEU A 333 -14.29 0.85 14.84
CA LEU A 333 -14.73 -0.44 15.38
C LEU A 333 -14.15 -0.69 16.78
N VAL A 334 -12.85 -0.39 16.97
CA VAL A 334 -12.19 -0.48 18.28
C VAL A 334 -12.90 0.40 19.31
N VAL A 335 -13.13 1.68 19.00
CA VAL A 335 -13.79 2.60 19.94
C VAL A 335 -15.25 2.19 20.17
N ASP A 336 -15.96 1.74 19.15
CA ASP A 336 -17.33 1.24 19.31
C ASP A 336 -17.39 0.02 20.22
N LYS A 337 -16.52 -0.98 20.01
CA LYS A 337 -16.44 -2.17 20.86
C LYS A 337 -16.06 -1.80 22.30
N LEU A 338 -15.14 -0.87 22.49
CA LEU A 338 -14.72 -0.38 23.81
C LEU A 338 -15.83 0.35 24.58
N LEU A 339 -16.62 1.19 23.90
CA LEU A 339 -17.59 2.08 24.53
C LEU A 339 -19.02 1.51 24.56
N ASP A 340 -19.42 0.66 23.61
CA ASP A 340 -20.77 0.10 23.58
C ASP A 340 -20.88 -1.25 24.33
N ASP A 341 -19.79 -1.80 24.87
CA ASP A 341 -19.79 -3.01 25.72
C ASP A 341 -20.73 -2.85 26.93
N LYS A 342 -21.85 -3.57 26.90
CA LYS A 342 -22.90 -3.49 27.93
C LYS A 342 -22.55 -4.24 29.21
N SER A 343 -21.56 -5.13 29.18
CA SER A 343 -21.06 -5.80 30.38
C SER A 343 -20.35 -4.82 31.33
N VAL A 344 -19.81 -3.72 30.78
CA VAL A 344 -19.11 -2.68 31.54
C VAL A 344 -20.11 -1.62 32.06
N PRO A 345 -20.03 -1.21 33.35
CA PRO A 345 -20.89 -0.18 33.91
C PRO A 345 -20.88 1.11 33.09
N SER A 346 -22.04 1.77 32.97
CA SER A 346 -22.18 2.98 32.14
C SER A 346 -21.25 4.11 32.59
N LYS A 347 -20.96 4.22 33.89
CA LYS A 347 -20.03 5.23 34.43
C LYS A 347 -18.62 4.98 33.92
N THR A 348 -18.11 3.76 34.08
CA THR A 348 -16.79 3.34 33.57
C THR A 348 -16.65 3.56 32.07
N ARG A 349 -17.72 3.33 31.28
CA ARG A 349 -17.69 3.62 29.84
C ARG A 349 -17.62 5.11 29.52
N ILE A 350 -18.27 5.97 30.31
CA ILE A 350 -18.14 7.42 30.18
C ILE A 350 -16.71 7.85 30.55
N ASP A 351 -16.14 7.25 31.60
CA ASP A 351 -14.75 7.52 32.01
C ASP A 351 -13.76 7.10 30.92
N LYS A 352 -13.95 5.92 30.29
CA LYS A 352 -13.19 5.50 29.10
C LYS A 352 -13.33 6.49 27.93
N ALA A 353 -14.52 7.03 27.68
CA ALA A 353 -14.72 8.04 26.65
C ALA A 353 -13.94 9.34 26.95
N ASN A 354 -13.95 9.80 28.20
CA ASN A 354 -13.14 10.95 28.61
C ASN A 354 -11.64 10.67 28.46
N PHE A 355 -11.19 9.48 28.85
CA PHE A 355 -9.81 9.03 28.64
C PHE A 355 -9.38 9.09 27.17
N LEU A 356 -10.21 8.59 26.23
CA LEU A 356 -9.94 8.71 24.80
C LEU A 356 -9.84 10.16 24.31
N ILE A 357 -10.60 11.09 24.89
CA ILE A 357 -10.50 12.52 24.56
C ILE A 357 -9.14 13.07 25.00
N MET A 358 -8.68 12.71 26.21
CA MET A 358 -7.38 13.15 26.72
C MET A 358 -6.21 12.61 25.88
N LEU A 359 -6.26 11.32 25.51
CA LEU A 359 -5.30 10.73 24.56
C LEU A 359 -5.31 11.50 23.23
N ALA A 360 -6.50 11.75 22.67
CA ALA A 360 -6.64 12.46 21.42
C ALA A 360 -6.07 13.88 21.46
N ASP A 361 -6.24 14.59 22.57
CA ASP A 361 -5.68 15.93 22.73
C ASP A 361 -4.14 15.90 22.70
N ARG A 362 -3.50 14.93 23.36
CA ARG A 362 -2.04 14.72 23.29
C ARG A 362 -1.57 14.38 21.87
N PHE A 363 -2.18 13.38 21.24
CA PHE A 363 -1.85 13.00 19.86
C PHE A 363 -2.01 14.15 18.86
N SER A 364 -3.09 14.93 18.95
CA SER A 364 -3.32 16.06 18.04
C SER A 364 -2.38 17.24 18.27
N SER A 365 -1.69 17.28 19.40
CA SER A 365 -0.73 18.34 19.75
C SER A 365 0.69 18.05 19.27
N ALA A 366 0.94 16.84 18.78
CA ALA A 366 2.24 16.42 18.28
C ALA A 366 2.74 17.33 17.16
N LYS A 367 4.00 17.73 17.25
CA LYS A 367 4.71 18.53 16.25
C LYS A 367 6.10 17.97 16.07
N ARG A 368 6.61 18.05 14.84
CA ARG A 368 7.99 17.69 14.51
C ARG A 368 8.64 18.81 13.71
N ASN A 369 9.93 19.02 13.91
CA ASN A 369 10.73 19.84 13.03
C ASN A 369 11.16 18.96 11.84
N PRO A 370 10.96 19.37 10.57
CA PRO A 370 11.46 18.64 9.42
C PRO A 370 12.97 18.35 9.51
N GLU A 371 13.77 19.23 10.12
CA GLU A 371 15.21 19.04 10.25
C GLU A 371 15.60 17.84 11.12
N ASP A 372 14.71 17.40 12.02
CA ASP A 372 14.93 16.24 12.90
C ASP A 372 14.49 14.92 12.24
N MET A 373 13.89 14.99 11.04
CA MET A 373 13.41 13.82 10.32
C MET A 373 14.51 13.16 9.51
N ASP A 374 14.40 11.84 9.33
CA ASP A 374 15.15 11.14 8.31
C ASP A 374 14.81 11.73 6.93
N PRO A 375 15.79 12.22 6.14
CA PRO A 375 15.53 12.77 4.82
C PRO A 375 14.82 11.78 3.89
N VAL A 376 15.08 10.48 4.02
CA VAL A 376 14.42 9.44 3.22
C VAL A 376 12.93 9.41 3.54
N ILE A 377 12.56 9.54 4.82
CA ILE A 377 11.15 9.61 5.24
C ILE A 377 10.51 10.90 4.71
N LEU A 378 11.22 12.03 4.73
CA LEU A 378 10.69 13.29 4.21
C LEU A 378 10.44 13.25 2.70
N GLU A 379 11.45 12.83 1.94
CA GLU A 379 11.37 12.69 0.49
C GLU A 379 10.26 11.73 0.11
N PHE A 380 10.18 10.60 0.81
CA PHE A 380 9.12 9.64 0.64
C PHE A 380 7.72 10.23 0.91
N GLU A 381 7.52 10.88 2.06
CA GLU A 381 6.23 11.50 2.36
C GLU A 381 5.89 12.63 1.37
N GLU A 382 6.88 13.38 0.90
CA GLU A 382 6.74 14.41 -0.12
C GLU A 382 6.33 13.82 -1.46
N LEU A 383 6.99 12.74 -1.90
CA LEU A 383 6.65 11.99 -3.10
C LEU A 383 5.17 11.58 -3.09
N VAL A 384 4.70 11.00 -1.99
CA VAL A 384 3.30 10.58 -1.80
C VAL A 384 2.32 11.76 -1.78
N ARG A 385 2.72 12.90 -1.18
CA ARG A 385 1.87 14.10 -1.14
C ARG A 385 1.75 14.75 -2.51
N ASN A 386 2.86 14.88 -3.21
CA ASN A 386 2.94 15.57 -4.50
C ASN A 386 2.32 14.74 -5.63
N ALA A 387 2.33 13.41 -5.52
CA ALA A 387 1.73 12.48 -6.48
C ALA A 387 0.29 12.80 -6.92
N LYS A 388 -0.53 13.38 -6.03
CA LYS A 388 -1.93 13.76 -6.34
C LYS A 388 -2.05 14.87 -7.38
N HIS A 389 -0.99 15.62 -7.60
CA HIS A 389 -0.98 16.80 -8.47
C HIS A 389 -0.07 16.62 -9.69
N ILE A 390 0.72 15.54 -9.71
CA ILE A 390 1.65 15.23 -10.78
C ILE A 390 0.87 14.65 -11.97
N LYS A 391 1.10 15.22 -13.16
CA LYS A 391 0.70 14.63 -14.43
C LYS A 391 1.90 13.89 -15.00
N VAL A 392 1.74 12.60 -15.26
CA VAL A 392 2.75 11.82 -15.97
C VAL A 392 2.76 12.31 -17.41
N ASN A 393 3.81 13.03 -17.78
CA ASN A 393 4.08 13.46 -19.15
C ASN A 393 5.22 12.59 -19.67
N ALA A 394 4.91 11.68 -20.60
CA ALA A 394 5.87 10.75 -21.19
C ALA A 394 5.56 10.55 -22.68
N PRO A 395 6.58 10.33 -23.53
CA PRO A 395 6.35 9.88 -24.91
C PRO A 395 5.59 8.57 -24.91
N LEU A 396 4.60 8.46 -25.80
CA LEU A 396 3.78 7.27 -25.97
C LEU A 396 4.20 6.54 -27.24
N LYS A 397 4.11 5.20 -27.22
CA LYS A 397 4.27 4.35 -28.38
C LYS A 397 3.31 4.83 -29.49
N PRO A 398 3.76 4.83 -30.76
CA PRO A 398 2.88 5.15 -31.86
C PRO A 398 1.71 4.14 -31.89
N LYS A 399 0.47 4.64 -31.92
CA LYS A 399 -0.70 3.77 -32.03
C LYS A 399 -0.57 2.92 -33.28
N SER A 400 -0.52 1.59 -33.12
CA SER A 400 -0.64 0.66 -34.25
C SER A 400 -1.93 0.98 -34.99
N ALA A 401 -1.83 1.38 -36.26
CA ALA A 401 -2.99 1.66 -37.09
C ALA A 401 -3.90 0.42 -37.08
N GLU A 402 -5.15 0.57 -36.62
CA GLU A 402 -6.19 -0.44 -36.79
C GLU A 402 -6.25 -0.78 -38.29
N VAL A 403 -5.86 -2.00 -38.64
CA VAL A 403 -6.11 -2.54 -39.97
C VAL A 403 -7.62 -2.76 -40.07
N HIS A 404 -8.35 -1.75 -40.53
CA HIS A 404 -9.73 -1.93 -40.95
C HIS A 404 -9.75 -2.96 -42.10
N PRO A 405 -10.61 -3.99 -42.05
CA PRO A 405 -10.76 -4.89 -43.19
C PRO A 405 -11.28 -4.06 -44.37
N VAL A 406 -10.59 -4.14 -45.51
CA VAL A 406 -11.01 -3.49 -46.74
C VAL A 406 -12.37 -4.07 -47.15
N GLU A 407 -13.43 -3.28 -47.03
CA GLU A 407 -14.72 -3.60 -47.64
C GLU A 407 -14.57 -3.56 -49.16
N ASN A 408 -14.54 -4.76 -49.72
CA ASN A 408 -14.59 -5.00 -51.16
C ASN A 408 -15.99 -4.63 -51.68
N THR A 409 -16.15 -3.42 -52.22
CA THR A 409 -17.37 -3.05 -52.96
C THR A 409 -17.13 -3.17 -54.46
N ASN A 410 -17.51 -4.34 -54.99
CA ASN A 410 -17.89 -4.48 -56.38
C ASN A 410 -19.06 -3.54 -56.68
N HIS A 411 -18.91 -2.63 -57.65
CA HIS A 411 -20.06 -2.17 -58.43
C HIS A 411 -19.72 -2.06 -59.91
N ALA A 412 -20.28 -3.01 -60.67
CA ALA A 412 -20.48 -2.91 -62.09
C ALA A 412 -21.60 -1.88 -62.40
N GLY A 413 -21.42 -1.10 -63.46
CA GLY A 413 -22.44 -0.18 -63.98
C GLY A 413 -21.93 0.59 -65.20
N ALA A 414 -22.03 -0.04 -66.37
CA ALA A 414 -21.70 0.54 -67.68
C ALA A 414 -22.78 1.53 -68.15
N ILE A 415 -22.38 2.69 -68.68
CA ILE A 415 -23.14 3.45 -69.71
C ILE A 415 -22.12 4.11 -70.68
N HIS A 416 -22.39 3.94 -71.98
CA HIS A 416 -21.59 4.32 -73.17
C HIS A 416 -21.51 5.84 -73.48
N PRO A 417 -20.60 6.27 -74.38
CA PRO A 417 -20.29 7.67 -74.72
C PRO A 417 -21.15 8.21 -75.90
N PRO A 418 -21.05 9.52 -76.22
CA PRO A 418 -20.56 9.85 -77.56
C PRO A 418 -19.71 11.14 -77.71
N GLN A 419 -18.65 11.00 -78.51
CA GLN A 419 -18.22 11.80 -79.68
C GLN A 419 -17.74 13.26 -79.54
N GLU A 420 -16.63 13.48 -80.25
CA GLU A 420 -15.90 14.70 -80.57
C GLU A 420 -16.75 15.82 -81.19
N ASN A 421 -16.35 17.07 -80.97
CA ASN A 421 -16.06 17.99 -82.07
C ASN A 421 -15.18 19.16 -81.63
N ALA A 422 -14.28 19.54 -82.53
CA ALA A 422 -13.29 20.60 -82.45
C ALA A 422 -13.89 22.02 -82.45
N ASN A 423 -13.25 22.94 -81.72
CA ASN A 423 -12.59 24.13 -82.27
C ASN A 423 -11.76 24.84 -81.20
#